data_AF-A0A418VBM2-F1
#
_entry.id   AF-A0A418VBM2-F1
#
_cell.length_a   1.000
_cell.length_b   1.000
_cell.length_c   1.000
_cell.angle_alpha   90.00
_cell.angle_beta   90.00
_cell.angle_gamma   90.00
#
_symmetry.space_group_name_H-M   'P 1'
#
loop_
_entity.id
_entity.type
_entity.pdbx_description
1 polymer ?
#
loop_
_entity_poly.entity_id
_entity_poly.type
_entity_poly.pdbx_seq_one_letter_code
_entity_poly.pdbx_strand_id
1 'polypeptide(L)'
;MRRLFSLFNVLALLVLLAAAYTYQLVQRPVALPALPKLQLTEVHPVKLKVYYTDKQVQTLKPLERTVNVAEETPTALAQAATDAWARGPGGLGDDILPVLPAGTPAPRIYVRGGHYYADLPAAYGKLNYGTSGERVLLCSLTRTLLDKRGDDVTFLLDGKNVDTLGHLDLRDAFTRQDCMDQ
;
A
#
# COMPACT_ATOMS: atom_id res chain seq x y z
N MET A 1 41.81 30.16 -67.33
CA MET A 1 40.66 29.67 -66.54
C MET A 1 39.68 28.83 -67.38
N ARG A 2 40.15 27.82 -68.12
CA ARG A 2 39.28 26.89 -68.87
C ARG A 2 39.73 25.48 -68.54
N ARG A 3 38.99 24.79 -67.67
CA ARG A 3 38.97 23.34 -67.38
C ARG A 3 38.37 22.99 -66.01
N LEU A 4 37.85 23.97 -65.25
CA LEU A 4 37.13 23.67 -64.01
C LEU A 4 35.84 22.87 -64.26
N PHE A 5 35.18 23.07 -65.41
CA PHE A 5 33.97 22.33 -65.84
C PHE A 5 34.27 21.14 -66.76
N SER A 6 35.34 20.38 -66.48
CA SER A 6 35.49 19.05 -67.07
C SER A 6 34.35 18.15 -66.57
N LEU A 7 33.80 17.29 -67.44
CA LEU A 7 32.82 16.26 -67.05
C LEU A 7 33.27 15.49 -65.79
N PHE A 8 34.57 15.22 -65.70
CA PHE A 8 35.17 14.52 -64.56
C PHE A 8 35.08 15.31 -63.25
N ASN A 9 35.27 16.64 -63.30
CA ASN A 9 35.16 17.50 -62.12
C ASN A 9 33.71 17.64 -61.66
N VAL A 10 32.75 17.68 -62.60
CA VAL A 10 31.32 17.72 -62.29
C VAL A 10 30.88 16.41 -61.63
N LEU A 11 31.32 15.27 -62.16
CA LEU A 11 31.07 13.96 -61.56
C LEU A 11 31.69 13.82 -60.16
N ALA A 12 32.94 14.25 -60.00
CA ALA A 12 33.60 14.25 -58.70
C ALA A 12 32.87 15.13 -57.67
N LEU A 13 32.41 16.33 -58.09
CA LEU A 13 31.63 17.23 -57.24
C LEU A 13 30.29 16.59 -56.81
N LEU A 14 29.58 15.93 -57.74
CA LEU A 14 28.32 15.25 -57.43
C LEU A 14 28.51 14.11 -56.44
N VAL A 15 29.56 13.31 -56.59
CA VAL A 15 29.91 12.25 -55.63
C VAL A 15 30.22 12.83 -54.26
N LEU A 16 30.94 13.96 -54.21
CA LEU A 16 31.31 14.61 -52.96
C LEU A 16 30.08 15.21 -52.24
N LEU A 17 29.14 15.77 -53.00
CA LEU A 17 27.85 16.24 -52.47
C LEU A 17 26.99 15.07 -51.95
N ALA A 18 26.96 13.94 -52.66
CA ALA A 18 26.25 12.75 -52.21
C ALA A 18 26.87 12.15 -50.93
N ALA A 19 28.20 12.14 -50.83
CA ALA A 19 28.91 11.72 -49.63
C ALA A 19 28.64 12.66 -48.44
N ALA A 20 28.64 13.98 -48.65
CA ALA A 20 28.31 14.95 -47.62
C ALA A 20 26.85 14.80 -47.13
N TYR A 21 25.92 14.60 -48.05
CA TYR A 21 24.50 14.41 -47.72
C TYR A 21 24.25 13.14 -46.91
N THR A 22 24.85 12.02 -47.31
CA THR A 22 24.74 10.74 -46.58
C THR A 22 25.38 10.82 -45.20
N TYR A 23 26.56 11.45 -45.09
CA TYR A 23 27.20 11.71 -43.80
C TYR A 23 26.28 12.52 -42.86
N GLN A 24 25.64 13.55 -43.40
CA GLN A 24 24.74 14.39 -42.63
C GLN A 24 23.45 13.67 -42.19
N LEU A 25 22.98 12.68 -42.96
CA LEU A 25 21.85 11.82 -42.60
C LEU A 25 22.21 10.84 -41.49
N VAL A 26 23.39 10.21 -41.56
CA VAL A 26 23.86 9.24 -40.56
C VAL A 26 24.16 9.92 -39.22
N GLN A 27 24.60 11.17 -39.24
CA GLN A 27 24.87 11.95 -38.03
C GLN A 27 23.63 12.53 -37.36
N ARG A 28 22.42 12.36 -37.93
CA ARG A 28 21.20 12.81 -37.25
C ARG A 28 21.00 11.95 -36.00
N PRO A 29 20.98 12.55 -34.80
CA PRO A 29 20.66 11.80 -33.61
C PRO A 29 19.26 11.20 -33.77
N VAL A 30 19.11 9.94 -33.38
CA VAL A 30 17.81 9.26 -33.37
C VAL A 30 16.85 10.11 -32.55
N ALA A 31 15.68 10.41 -33.11
CA ALA A 31 14.66 11.16 -32.39
C ALA A 31 14.34 10.42 -31.09
N LEU A 32 14.40 11.13 -29.97
CA LEU A 32 14.09 10.55 -28.66
C LEU A 32 12.68 9.95 -28.72
N PRO A 33 12.49 8.70 -28.24
CA PRO A 33 11.16 8.13 -28.13
C PRO A 33 10.31 9.07 -27.28
N ALA A 34 9.05 9.26 -27.68
CA ALA A 34 8.12 10.06 -26.90
C ALA A 34 8.04 9.48 -25.48
N LEU A 35 8.23 10.34 -24.47
CA LEU A 35 8.10 9.93 -23.08
C LEU A 35 6.69 9.35 -22.87
N PRO A 36 6.57 8.20 -22.17
CA PRO A 36 5.26 7.67 -21.84
C PRO A 36 4.49 8.73 -21.06
N LYS A 37 3.24 8.99 -21.47
CA LYS A 37 2.37 9.93 -20.75
C LYS A 37 2.10 9.34 -19.37
N LEU A 38 2.43 10.10 -18.32
CA LEU A 38 2.08 9.75 -16.94
C LEU A 38 0.56 9.73 -16.82
N GLN A 39 -0.02 8.53 -16.75
CA GLN A 39 -1.43 8.37 -16.40
C GLN A 39 -1.53 8.58 -14.89
N LEU A 40 -2.26 9.61 -14.45
CA LEU A 40 -2.62 9.73 -13.04
C LEU A 40 -3.41 8.48 -12.68
N THR A 41 -2.91 7.70 -11.73
CA THR A 41 -3.64 6.57 -11.16
C THR A 41 -4.98 7.07 -10.64
N GLU A 42 -6.07 6.66 -11.28
CA GLU A 42 -7.42 6.97 -10.81
C GLU A 42 -7.60 6.33 -9.43
N VAL A 43 -8.10 7.11 -8.47
CA VAL A 43 -8.31 6.64 -7.11
C VAL A 43 -9.81 6.55 -6.87
N HIS A 44 -10.29 5.40 -6.42
CA HIS A 44 -11.71 5.13 -6.24
C HIS A 44 -12.11 5.17 -4.76
N PRO A 45 -13.25 5.80 -4.41
CA PRO A 45 -13.75 5.82 -3.04
C PRO A 45 -14.41 4.48 -2.69
N VAL A 46 -13.85 3.79 -1.70
CA VAL A 46 -14.37 2.51 -1.20
C VAL A 46 -14.82 2.66 0.25
N LYS A 47 -16.03 2.17 0.55
CA LYS A 47 -16.55 2.08 1.91
C LYS A 47 -16.06 0.80 2.59
N LEU A 48 -15.45 0.97 3.75
CA LEU A 48 -14.90 -0.08 4.61
C LEU A 48 -15.47 0.08 6.03
N LYS A 49 -15.63 -1.03 6.76
CA LYS A 49 -15.93 -0.99 8.19
C LYS A 49 -14.65 -1.17 8.97
N VAL A 50 -14.49 -0.35 9.99
CA VAL A 50 -13.36 -0.38 10.91
C VAL A 50 -13.90 -0.52 12.32
N TYR A 51 -13.33 -1.41 13.12
CA TYR A 51 -13.84 -1.70 14.45
C TYR A 51 -13.02 -0.97 15.52
N TYR A 52 -13.72 -0.38 16.48
CA TYR A 52 -13.16 0.27 17.66
C TYR A 52 -13.87 -0.25 18.91
N THR A 53 -13.33 0.01 20.09
CA THR A 53 -14.00 -0.39 21.34
C THR A 53 -14.86 0.71 21.91
N ASP A 54 -15.90 0.36 22.67
CA ASP A 54 -16.66 1.32 23.47
C ASP A 54 -15.87 1.89 24.64
N LYS A 55 -16.46 2.85 25.38
CA LYS A 55 -15.81 3.49 26.53
C LYS A 55 -15.52 2.53 27.68
N GLN A 56 -16.21 1.41 27.72
CA GLN A 56 -16.12 0.37 28.74
C GLN A 56 -15.09 -0.69 28.39
N VAL A 57 -14.52 -0.68 27.18
CA VAL A 57 -13.56 -1.67 26.69
C VAL A 57 -14.17 -3.08 26.68
N GLN A 58 -15.47 -3.18 26.37
CA GLN A 58 -16.23 -4.43 26.41
C GLN A 58 -16.69 -4.88 25.04
N THR A 59 -17.18 -3.94 24.21
CA THR A 59 -17.76 -4.27 22.91
C THR A 59 -17.00 -3.60 21.77
N LEU A 60 -16.89 -4.30 20.64
CA LEU A 60 -16.34 -3.74 19.41
C LEU A 60 -17.45 -3.19 18.52
N LYS A 61 -17.41 -1.89 18.26
CA LYS A 61 -18.37 -1.16 17.43
C LYS A 61 -17.80 -0.89 16.03
N PRO A 62 -18.57 -1.19 14.96
CA PRO A 62 -18.17 -0.85 13.61
C PRO A 62 -18.36 0.66 13.35
N LEU A 63 -17.38 1.24 12.66
CA LEU A 63 -17.42 2.59 12.12
C LEU A 63 -17.17 2.53 10.60
N GLU A 64 -18.09 3.08 9.82
CA GLU A 64 -17.91 3.17 8.37
C GLU A 64 -16.90 4.26 8.00
N ARG A 65 -15.97 3.92 7.12
CA ARG A 65 -14.94 4.81 6.57
C ARG A 65 -14.94 4.72 5.07
N THR A 66 -14.94 5.87 4.42
CA THR A 66 -14.62 5.97 2.99
C THR A 66 -13.11 6.21 2.87
N VAL A 67 -12.43 5.33 2.14
CA VAL A 67 -11.02 5.48 1.80
C VAL A 67 -10.86 5.51 0.29
N ASN A 68 -9.86 6.25 -0.19
CA ASN A 68 -9.56 6.31 -1.60
C ASN A 68 -8.43 5.32 -1.89
N VAL A 69 -8.69 4.32 -2.74
CA VAL A 69 -7.70 3.30 -3.15
C VAL A 69 -7.45 3.37 -4.65
N ALA A 70 -6.18 3.24 -5.04
CA ALA A 70 -5.76 3.19 -6.43
C ALA A 70 -6.22 1.91 -7.14
N GLU A 71 -6.23 0.81 -6.40
CA GLU A 71 -6.64 -0.50 -6.88
C GLU A 71 -7.42 -1.22 -5.79
N GLU A 72 -8.49 -1.93 -6.17
CA GLU A 72 -9.29 -2.73 -5.25
C GLU A 72 -8.74 -4.16 -5.07
N THR A 73 -7.41 -4.29 -5.00
CA THR A 73 -6.79 -5.58 -4.72
C THR A 73 -6.98 -5.97 -3.26
N PRO A 74 -6.94 -7.28 -2.95
CA PRO A 74 -7.01 -7.76 -1.59
C PRO A 74 -6.10 -7.06 -0.58
N THR A 75 -4.84 -6.91 -0.94
CA THR A 75 -3.82 -6.32 -0.09
C THR A 75 -4.02 -4.82 0.05
N ALA A 76 -4.35 -4.11 -1.03
CA ALA A 76 -4.58 -2.67 -1.01
C ALA A 76 -5.78 -2.29 -0.13
N LEU A 77 -6.90 -3.02 -0.24
CA LEU A 77 -8.08 -2.80 0.60
C LEU A 77 -7.79 -3.07 2.09
N ALA A 78 -7.04 -4.13 2.38
CA ALA A 78 -6.70 -4.51 3.75
C ALA A 78 -5.73 -3.50 4.39
N GLN A 79 -4.72 -3.04 3.63
CA GLN A 79 -3.84 -1.96 4.08
C GLN A 79 -4.63 -0.67 4.30
N ALA A 80 -5.52 -0.28 3.38
CA ALA A 80 -6.33 0.92 3.52
C ALA A 80 -7.28 0.87 4.73
N ALA A 81 -7.87 -0.30 5.02
CA ALA A 81 -8.68 -0.51 6.23
C ALA A 81 -7.83 -0.34 7.50
N THR A 82 -6.62 -0.90 7.50
CA THR A 82 -5.67 -0.85 8.61
C THR A 82 -5.14 0.56 8.84
N ASP A 83 -4.86 1.31 7.78
CA ASP A 83 -4.47 2.72 7.86
C ASP A 83 -5.62 3.57 8.43
N ALA A 84 -6.86 3.29 8.03
CA ALA A 84 -8.03 3.96 8.56
C ALA A 84 -8.28 3.62 10.04
N TRP A 85 -8.02 2.37 10.45
CA TRP A 85 -8.03 1.91 11.84
C TRP A 85 -6.98 2.60 12.69
N ALA A 86 -5.74 2.70 12.20
CA ALA A 86 -4.66 3.30 12.96
C ALA A 86 -4.82 4.81 13.19
N ARG A 87 -5.54 5.51 12.29
CA ARG A 87 -5.90 6.92 12.48
C ARG A 87 -6.90 7.16 13.62
N GLY A 88 -7.60 6.13 14.08
CA GLY A 88 -8.59 6.23 15.15
C GLY A 88 -9.97 6.73 14.68
N PRO A 89 -10.93 6.87 15.62
CA PRO A 89 -12.30 7.30 15.32
C PRO A 89 -12.41 8.77 14.89
N GLY A 90 -11.38 9.60 15.13
CA GLY A 90 -11.34 10.99 14.62
C GLY A 90 -12.53 11.85 15.09
N GLY A 91 -13.05 11.58 16.29
CA GLY A 91 -14.23 12.24 16.83
C GLY A 91 -15.57 11.75 16.27
N LEU A 92 -15.58 10.75 15.39
CA LEU A 92 -16.82 10.10 14.96
C LEU A 92 -17.25 9.07 16.01
N GLY A 93 -18.50 9.19 16.47
CA GLY A 93 -19.12 8.34 17.47
C GLY A 93 -18.77 8.75 18.89
N ASP A 94 -19.80 9.16 19.64
CA ASP A 94 -19.63 9.69 21.00
C ASP A 94 -19.15 8.62 22.01
N ASP A 95 -19.32 7.34 21.68
CA ASP A 95 -19.04 6.19 22.55
C ASP A 95 -18.09 5.16 21.92
N ILE A 96 -17.06 5.64 21.20
CA ILE A 96 -15.95 4.81 20.70
C ILE A 96 -14.60 5.42 21.06
N LEU A 97 -13.68 4.56 21.50
CA LEU A 97 -12.33 4.94 21.88
C LEU A 97 -11.30 4.56 20.81
N PRO A 98 -10.25 5.38 20.62
CA PRO A 98 -9.10 4.95 19.85
C PRO A 98 -8.43 3.75 20.50
N VAL A 99 -7.99 2.80 19.67
CA VAL A 99 -7.30 1.58 20.12
C VAL A 99 -5.79 1.79 20.20
N LEU A 100 -5.28 2.85 19.56
CA LEU A 100 -3.85 3.20 19.54
C LEU A 100 -3.61 4.61 20.04
N PRO A 101 -2.44 4.88 20.64
CA PRO A 101 -1.98 6.25 20.86
C PRO A 101 -1.86 7.01 19.54
N ALA A 102 -2.16 8.30 19.57
CA ALA A 102 -2.01 9.17 18.41
C ALA A 102 -0.56 9.13 17.86
N GLY A 103 -0.44 9.01 16.54
CA GLY A 103 0.87 8.95 15.87
C GLY A 103 1.49 7.54 15.82
N THR A 104 0.82 6.51 16.34
CA THR A 104 1.28 5.12 16.15
C THR A 104 1.16 4.73 14.68
N PRO A 105 2.23 4.22 14.05
CA PRO A 105 2.19 3.79 12.65
C PRO A 105 1.25 2.60 12.46
N ALA A 106 0.54 2.58 11.33
CA ALA A 106 -0.32 1.45 10.98
C ALA A 106 0.50 0.17 10.72
N PRO A 107 -0.05 -1.02 11.04
CA PRO A 107 0.54 -2.28 10.65
C PRO A 107 0.63 -2.44 9.14
N ARG A 108 1.66 -3.16 8.68
CA ARG A 108 1.77 -3.57 7.27
C ARG A 108 1.01 -4.86 7.08
N ILE A 109 0.17 -4.92 6.06
CA ILE A 109 -0.65 -6.10 5.79
C ILE A 109 -0.15 -6.84 4.56
N TYR A 110 0.07 -8.14 4.73
CA TYR A 110 0.32 -9.07 3.64
C TYR A 110 -0.83 -10.06 3.53
N VAL A 111 -1.19 -10.45 2.31
CA VAL A 111 -2.29 -11.39 2.06
C VAL A 111 -1.75 -12.57 1.28
N ARG A 112 -2.01 -13.79 1.77
CA ARG A 112 -1.68 -15.03 1.07
C ARG A 112 -2.88 -15.97 1.10
N GLY A 113 -3.56 -16.08 -0.04
CA GLY A 113 -4.85 -16.81 -0.10
C GLY A 113 -5.91 -16.08 0.72
N GLY A 114 -6.56 -16.80 1.65
CA GLY A 114 -7.53 -16.24 2.59
C GLY A 114 -6.92 -15.74 3.91
N HIS A 115 -5.60 -15.86 4.09
CA HIS A 115 -4.90 -15.56 5.34
C HIS A 115 -4.24 -14.19 5.29
N TYR A 116 -4.46 -13.39 6.33
CA TYR A 116 -3.81 -12.11 6.51
C TYR A 116 -2.61 -12.24 7.46
N TYR A 117 -1.55 -11.50 7.17
CA TYR A 117 -0.38 -11.36 8.02
C TYR A 117 -0.25 -9.89 8.38
N ALA A 118 -0.51 -9.56 9.63
CA ALA A 118 -0.45 -8.20 10.14
C ALA A 118 0.89 -7.98 10.85
N ASP A 119 1.80 -7.29 10.18
CA ASP A 119 3.11 -6.92 10.72
C ASP A 119 3.00 -5.64 11.54
N LEU A 120 2.99 -5.83 12.85
CA LEU A 120 2.95 -4.78 13.86
C LEU A 120 4.34 -4.13 13.98
N PRO A 121 4.46 -2.80 13.82
CA PRO A 121 5.70 -2.10 14.08
C PRO A 121 6.21 -2.31 15.51
N ALA A 122 7.52 -2.18 15.73
CA ALA A 122 8.14 -2.38 17.05
C ALA A 122 7.53 -1.53 18.19
N ALA A 123 6.86 -0.43 17.87
CA ALA A 123 6.13 0.39 18.83
C ALA A 123 5.00 -0.37 19.56
N TYR A 124 4.39 -1.37 18.90
CA TYR A 124 3.27 -2.14 19.44
C TYR A 124 3.68 -2.98 20.65
N GLY A 125 4.89 -3.53 20.62
CA GLY A 125 5.47 -4.27 21.76
C GLY A 125 5.79 -3.39 22.97
N LYS A 126 5.64 -2.05 22.87
CA LYS A 126 5.95 -1.08 23.92
C LYS A 126 4.72 -0.28 24.37
N LEU A 127 3.52 -0.66 23.93
CA LEU A 127 2.27 0.02 24.31
C LEU A 127 1.92 -0.19 25.79
N ASN A 128 2.49 -1.21 26.45
CA ASN A 128 2.26 -1.54 27.86
C ASN A 128 0.77 -1.66 28.22
N TYR A 129 -0.03 -2.20 27.30
CA TYR A 129 -1.43 -2.51 27.56
C TYR A 129 -1.53 -3.70 28.52
N GLY A 130 -2.59 -3.74 29.32
CA GLY A 130 -2.98 -4.95 30.03
C GLY A 130 -3.69 -5.93 29.09
N THR A 131 -3.93 -7.16 29.54
CA THR A 131 -4.54 -8.24 28.73
C THR A 131 -5.81 -7.81 28.01
N SER A 132 -6.69 -7.03 28.65
CA SER A 132 -7.92 -6.54 28.01
C SER A 132 -7.64 -5.54 26.87
N GLY A 133 -6.68 -4.64 27.06
CA GLY A 133 -6.28 -3.66 26.05
C GLY A 133 -5.57 -4.33 24.87
N GLU A 134 -4.69 -5.30 25.14
CA GLU A 134 -4.05 -6.13 24.11
C GLU A 134 -5.10 -6.94 23.32
N ARG A 135 -6.13 -7.47 24.00
CA ARG A 135 -7.20 -8.22 23.33
C ARG A 135 -8.00 -7.32 22.41
N VAL A 136 -8.39 -6.15 22.89
CA VAL A 136 -9.10 -5.16 22.06
C VAL A 136 -8.23 -4.71 20.89
N LEU A 137 -6.93 -4.52 21.09
CA LEU A 137 -5.98 -4.19 20.03
C LEU A 137 -6.01 -5.21 18.90
N LEU A 138 -5.79 -6.49 19.22
CA LEU A 138 -5.75 -7.55 18.22
C LEU A 138 -7.12 -7.84 17.62
N CYS A 139 -8.18 -7.86 18.42
CA CYS A 139 -9.52 -8.21 17.95
C CYS A 139 -10.19 -7.10 17.13
N SER A 140 -9.93 -5.83 17.44
CA SER A 140 -10.41 -4.72 16.61
C SER A 140 -9.78 -4.76 15.22
N LEU A 141 -8.49 -5.05 15.12
CA LEU A 141 -7.80 -5.21 13.84
C LEU A 141 -8.25 -6.49 13.12
N THR A 142 -8.42 -7.59 13.84
CA THR A 142 -8.93 -8.86 13.28
C THR A 142 -10.32 -8.69 12.68
N ARG A 143 -11.27 -8.09 13.41
CA ARG A 143 -12.61 -7.82 12.87
C ARG A 143 -12.58 -6.85 11.69
N THR A 144 -11.67 -5.88 11.70
CA THR A 144 -11.50 -4.94 10.57
C THR A 144 -11.01 -5.65 9.30
N LEU A 145 -10.00 -6.51 9.42
CA LEU A 145 -9.44 -7.25 8.28
C LEU A 145 -10.40 -8.33 7.75
N LEU A 146 -11.12 -9.00 8.66
CA LEU A 146 -12.03 -10.08 8.33
C LEU A 146 -13.46 -9.63 8.03
N ASP A 147 -13.78 -8.33 8.05
CA ASP A 147 -15.15 -7.81 7.89
C ASP A 147 -15.84 -8.33 6.61
N LYS A 148 -15.16 -8.21 5.47
CA LYS A 148 -15.71 -8.63 4.16
C LYS A 148 -15.29 -10.03 3.73
N ARG A 149 -14.04 -10.43 4.04
CA ARG A 149 -13.43 -11.65 3.49
C ARG A 149 -12.19 -12.07 4.28
N GLY A 150 -11.72 -13.27 3.99
CA GLY A 150 -10.59 -13.91 4.64
C GLY A 150 -11.01 -14.77 5.83
N ASP A 151 -10.07 -15.61 6.23
CA ASP A 151 -10.30 -16.72 7.15
C ASP A 151 -9.73 -16.39 8.54
N ASP A 152 -8.50 -15.88 8.58
CA ASP A 152 -7.76 -15.59 9.80
C ASP A 152 -6.72 -14.46 9.63
N VAL A 153 -6.16 -14.04 10.77
CA VAL A 153 -5.10 -13.04 10.87
C VAL A 153 -3.97 -13.59 11.74
N THR A 154 -2.78 -13.72 11.16
CA THR A 154 -1.54 -14.01 11.88
C THR A 154 -0.82 -12.69 12.20
N PHE A 155 -0.42 -12.49 13.45
CA PHE A 155 0.29 -11.29 13.87
C PHE A 155 1.81 -11.51 13.88
N LEU A 156 2.53 -10.55 13.32
CA LEU A 156 3.99 -10.48 13.35
C LEU A 156 4.39 -9.21 14.14
N LEU A 157 5.56 -9.22 14.75
CA LEU A 157 6.15 -8.03 15.37
C LEU A 157 7.48 -7.73 14.71
N ASP A 158 7.58 -6.58 14.05
CA ASP A 158 8.78 -6.14 13.33
C ASP A 158 9.27 -7.19 12.31
N GLY A 159 8.32 -7.75 11.56
CA GLY A 159 8.52 -8.77 10.54
C GLY A 159 8.81 -10.18 11.08
N LYS A 160 8.71 -10.41 12.39
CA LYS A 160 9.05 -11.69 13.03
C LYS A 160 7.82 -12.35 13.64
N ASN A 161 7.78 -13.69 13.57
CA ASN A 161 6.89 -14.47 14.41
C ASN A 161 7.33 -14.30 15.87
N VAL A 162 6.39 -13.98 16.73
CA VAL A 162 6.59 -13.89 18.18
C VAL A 162 5.54 -14.72 18.87
N ASP A 163 5.89 -15.32 20.01
CA ASP A 163 4.94 -16.14 20.75
C ASP A 163 3.89 -15.29 21.46
N THR A 164 4.24 -14.06 21.84
CA THR A 164 3.33 -13.18 22.56
C THR A 164 3.45 -11.72 22.16
N LEU A 165 2.33 -10.98 22.34
CA LEU A 165 2.32 -9.52 22.44
C LEU A 165 1.90 -9.16 23.85
N GLY A 166 2.90 -8.87 24.69
CA GLY A 166 2.71 -8.69 26.13
C GLY A 166 2.16 -9.97 26.76
N HIS A 167 0.88 -9.98 27.15
CA HIS A 167 0.25 -11.10 27.84
C HIS A 167 -0.56 -12.02 26.92
N LEU A 168 -0.76 -11.65 25.66
CA LEU A 168 -1.53 -12.46 24.71
C LEU A 168 -0.64 -13.36 23.87
N ASP A 169 -1.12 -14.59 23.67
CA ASP A 169 -0.52 -15.58 22.79
C ASP A 169 -0.80 -15.22 21.32
N LEU A 170 0.25 -15.25 20.50
CA LEU A 170 0.23 -14.96 19.06
C LEU A 170 0.62 -16.17 18.21
N ARG A 171 0.82 -17.35 18.82
CA ARG A 171 1.25 -18.56 18.10
C ARG A 171 0.20 -19.07 17.12
N ASP A 172 -1.07 -18.86 17.46
CA ASP A 172 -2.21 -19.23 16.62
C ASP A 172 -2.78 -18.01 15.89
N ALA A 173 -3.32 -18.24 14.69
CA ALA A 173 -3.98 -17.21 13.92
C ALA A 173 -5.35 -16.87 14.53
N PHE A 174 -5.70 -15.59 14.53
CA PHE A 174 -6.95 -15.08 15.09
C PHE A 174 -8.06 -15.12 14.05
N THR A 175 -9.20 -15.70 14.41
CA THR A 175 -10.40 -15.78 13.58
C THR A 175 -11.47 -14.80 14.06
N ARG A 176 -12.58 -14.69 13.31
CA ARG A 176 -13.75 -13.92 13.78
C ARG A 176 -14.31 -14.48 15.09
N GLN A 177 -14.25 -15.79 15.29
CA GLN A 177 -14.84 -16.45 16.45
C GLN A 177 -14.10 -16.11 17.74
N ASP A 178 -12.77 -15.99 17.67
CA ASP A 178 -11.91 -15.63 18.81
C ASP A 178 -12.16 -14.20 19.31
N CYS A 179 -12.76 -13.37 18.46
CA CYS A 179 -12.97 -11.95 18.66
C CYS A 179 -14.45 -11.53 18.68
N MET A 180 -15.36 -12.47 18.92
CA MET A 180 -16.77 -12.14 19.20
C MET A 180 -16.92 -11.55 20.60
N ASP A 181 -17.80 -10.56 20.73
CA ASP A 181 -18.17 -9.99 22.02
C ASP A 181 -18.85 -11.10 22.86
N GLN A 182 -18.39 -11.31 24.10
CA GLN A 182 -18.95 -12.28 25.05
C GLN A 182 -20.07 -11.67 25.89
#